data_AF-A0A662D0Z0-F1
#
_entry.id   AF-A0A662D0Z0-F1
#
_cell.length_a   1.000
_cell.length_b   1.000
_cell.length_c   1.000
_cell.angle_alpha   90.00
_cell.angle_beta   90.00
_cell.angle_gamma   90.00
#
_symmetry.space_group_name_H-M   'P 1'
#
loop_
_entity.id
_entity.type
_entity.pdbx_description
1 polymer ?
#
loop_
_entity_poly.entity_id
_entity_poly.type
_entity_poly.pdbx_seq_one_letter_code
_entity_poly.pdbx_strand_id
1 'polypeptide(L)' 'MKLKNTKLLLDIMRRCQTGEAQIKGMLPLETEVYHKTGTIGGTTNDMGFIELPGEAGEAATVVFIKEAKIETEE' A
#
# COMPACT_ATOMS: atom_id res chain seq x y z
N MET A 1 16.71 9.33 -15.99
CA MET A 1 15.57 8.50 -15.54
C MET A 1 14.35 8.88 -16.39
N LYS A 2 13.72 7.96 -17.14
CA LYS A 2 12.57 8.32 -18.00
C LYS A 2 11.33 8.57 -17.13
N LEU A 3 11.05 9.84 -16.84
CA LEU A 3 9.91 10.28 -16.02
C LEU A 3 8.57 9.70 -16.46
N LYS A 4 8.40 9.37 -17.76
CA LYS A 4 7.19 8.73 -18.29
C LYS A 4 6.89 7.38 -17.64
N ASN A 5 7.91 6.54 -17.44
CA ASN A 5 7.71 5.18 -16.93
C ASN A 5 7.43 5.20 -15.42
N THR A 6 8.12 6.07 -14.68
CA THR A 6 7.88 6.27 -13.25
C THR A 6 6.46 6.79 -13.01
N LYS A 7 6.01 7.80 -13.77
CA LYS A 7 4.64 8.31 -13.68
C LYS A 7 3.59 7.23 -13.97
N LEU A 8 3.81 6.42 -15.01
CA LEU A 8 2.92 5.31 -15.32
C LEU A 8 2.86 4.27 -14.19
N LEU A 9 4.00 3.92 -13.60
CA LEU A 9 4.05 2.97 -12.50
C LEU A 9 3.31 3.50 -11.26
N LEU A 10 3.56 4.74 -10.87
CA LEU A 10 2.89 5.36 -9.72
C LEU A 10 1.37 5.48 -9.94
N ASP A 11 0.94 5.79 -11.16
CA ASP A 11 -0.48 5.80 -11.53
C ASP A 11 -1.12 4.40 -11.42
N ILE A 12 -0.41 3.35 -11.84
CA ILE A 12 -0.86 1.96 -11.67
C ILE A 12 -0.97 1.60 -10.17
N MET A 13 0.02 2.02 -9.36
CA MET A 13 0.03 1.77 -7.91
C MET A 13 -1.10 2.52 -7.18
N ARG A 14 -1.43 3.76 -7.61
CA ARG A 14 -2.57 4.52 -7.08
C ARG A 14 -3.90 3.80 -7.33
N ARG A 15 -4.02 3.10 -8.46
CA ARG A 15 -5.23 2.36 -8.88
C ARG A 15 -5.25 0.90 -8.40
N CYS A 16 -4.45 0.54 -7.40
CA CYS A 16 -4.43 -0.82 -6.87
C CYS A 16 -5.80 -1.20 -6.26
N GLN A 17 -6.40 -2.26 -6.77
CA GLN A 17 -7.76 -2.68 -6.38
C GLN A 17 -7.81 -3.62 -5.16
N THR A 18 -6.66 -3.97 -4.60
CA THR A 18 -6.54 -4.87 -3.44
C THR A 18 -6.05 -4.11 -2.22
N GLY A 19 -6.09 -4.72 -1.03
CA GLY A 19 -5.54 -4.12 0.20
C GLY A 19 -6.48 -3.19 0.96
N GLU A 20 -7.79 -3.29 0.76
CA GLU A 20 -8.81 -2.56 1.54
C GLU A 20 -8.65 -2.75 3.06
N ALA A 21 -8.17 -3.92 3.50
CA ALA A 21 -7.89 -4.21 4.91
C ALA A 21 -6.40 -4.07 5.30
N GLN A 22 -5.59 -3.41 4.47
CA GLN A 22 -4.14 -3.23 4.67
C GLN A 22 -3.81 -1.75 4.87
N ILE A 23 -2.66 -1.25 4.40
CA ILE A 23 -2.17 0.09 4.75
C ILE A 23 -3.20 1.18 4.41
N LYS A 24 -3.76 1.14 3.19
CA LYS A 24 -4.73 2.16 2.76
C LYS A 24 -6.03 2.14 3.59
N GLY A 25 -6.43 0.98 4.11
CA GLY A 25 -7.63 0.85 4.96
C GLY A 25 -7.45 1.32 6.40
N MET A 26 -6.20 1.44 6.84
CA MET A 26 -5.85 1.83 8.21
C MET A 26 -5.57 3.35 8.34
N LEU A 27 -5.62 4.09 7.24
CA LEU A 27 -5.32 5.51 7.17
C LEU A 27 -6.61 6.34 7.03
N PRO A 28 -6.59 7.65 7.34
CA PRO A 28 -7.73 8.53 7.09
C PRO A 28 -8.16 8.47 5.60
N LEU A 29 -9.47 8.57 5.34
CA LEU A 29 -10.07 8.36 4.01
C LEU A 29 -9.44 9.20 2.89
N GLU A 30 -9.03 10.43 3.20
CA GLU A 30 -8.42 11.37 2.25
C GLU A 30 -6.91 11.13 2.03
N THR A 31 -6.34 10.09 2.65
CA THR A 31 -4.91 9.78 2.53
C THR A 31 -4.66 9.03 1.23
N GLU A 32 -3.98 9.67 0.29
CA GLU A 32 -3.56 9.01 -0.95
C GLU A 32 -2.44 7.99 -0.69
N VAL A 33 -2.66 6.78 -1.19
CA VAL A 33 -1.73 5.66 -1.05
C VAL A 33 -1.49 5.02 -2.41
N TYR A 34 -0.23 5.00 -2.81
CA TYR A 34 0.24 4.39 -4.05
C TYR A 34 0.96 3.11 -3.66
N HIS A 35 0.29 1.96 -3.78
CA HIS A 35 0.80 0.73 -3.18
C HIS A 35 0.68 -0.52 -4.06
N LYS A 36 1.30 -1.59 -3.60
CA LYS A 36 1.10 -2.93 -4.12
C LYS A 36 1.13 -3.95 -2.99
N THR A 37 0.13 -4.82 -3.03
CA THR A 37 -0.05 -5.92 -2.10
C THR A 37 0.41 -7.25 -2.68
N GLY A 38 0.69 -8.20 -1.78
CA GLY A 38 1.02 -9.57 -2.10
C GLY A 38 0.67 -10.51 -0.95
N THR A 39 0.05 -11.63 -1.30
CA THR A 39 -0.31 -12.67 -0.35
C THR A 39 0.07 -14.02 -0.95
N ILE A 40 0.92 -14.78 -0.28
CA ILE A 40 1.32 -16.12 -0.70
C ILE A 40 1.83 -16.94 0.49
N GLY A 41 1.41 -18.19 0.63
CA GLY A 41 1.96 -19.13 1.62
C GLY A 41 1.97 -18.61 3.06
N GLY A 42 0.85 -18.04 3.53
CA GLY A 42 0.76 -17.46 4.89
C GLY A 42 1.56 -16.18 5.10
N THR A 43 2.12 -15.60 4.03
CA THR A 43 2.78 -14.29 4.05
C THR A 43 1.83 -13.25 3.48
N THR A 44 1.77 -12.08 4.12
CA THR A 44 1.01 -10.91 3.65
C THR A 44 1.94 -9.70 3.65
N ASN A 45 1.94 -8.95 2.55
CA ASN A 45 2.74 -7.75 2.40
C ASN A 45 1.96 -6.63 1.71
N ASP A 46 2.40 -5.40 2.00
CA ASP A 46 1.91 -4.17 1.40
C ASP A 46 3.06 -3.17 1.37
N MET A 47 3.35 -2.62 0.19
CA MET A 47 4.43 -1.64 0.01
C MET A 47 3.97 -0.47 -0.84
N GLY A 48 4.43 0.73 -0.53
CA GLY A 48 4.00 1.90 -1.27
C GLY A 48 4.50 3.22 -0.73
N PHE A 49 3.88 4.28 -1.24
CA PHE A 49 4.08 5.65 -0.80
C PHE A 49 2.78 6.16 -0.18
N ILE A 50 2.89 6.88 0.93
CA ILE A 50 1.78 7.55 1.62
C ILE A 50 2.01 9.06 1.47
N GLU A 51 1.03 9.76 0.94
CA GLU A 51 1.06 11.22 0.85
C GLU A 51 0.84 11.84 2.24
N LEU A 52 1.76 12.68 2.70
CA LEU A 52 1.68 13.31 4.03
C LEU A 52 0.92 14.64 3.96
N PRO A 53 0.15 15.00 5.01
CA PRO A 53 -0.61 16.25 5.03
C PRO A 53 0.29 17.49 5.04
N GLY A 54 -0.24 18.62 4.58
CA GLY A 54 0.41 19.92 4.71
C GLY A 54 1.68 20.09 3.89
N GLU A 55 1.71 19.52 2.67
CA GLU A 55 2.87 19.57 1.75
C GLU A 55 4.16 18.96 2.33
N ALA A 56 4.04 18.07 3.32
CA ALA A 56 5.17 17.40 3.96
C ALA A 56 5.85 16.32 3.09
N GLY A 57 5.41 16.14 1.85
CA GLY A 57 5.94 15.17 0.90
C GLY A 57 5.33 13.78 1.06
N GLU A 58 6.13 12.74 0.83
CA GLU A 58 5.67 11.36 0.81
C GLU A 58 6.53 10.50 1.76
N ALA A 59 5.87 9.57 2.46
CA ALA A 59 6.55 8.52 3.21
C ALA A 59 6.56 7.22 2.41
N ALA A 60 7.75 6.65 2.18
CA ALA A 60 7.87 5.29 1.66
C ALA A 60 7.66 4.28 2.80
N THR A 61 6.82 3.28 2.57
CA THR A 61 6.49 2.25 3.57
C THR A 61 6.56 0.85 2.96
N VAL A 62 7.00 -0.11 3.76
CA VAL A 62 7.04 -1.53 3.42
C VAL A 62 6.65 -2.34 4.64
N VAL A 63 5.56 -3.08 4.53
CA VAL A 63 5.08 -4.01 5.56
C VAL A 63 5.20 -5.43 5.01
N PHE A 64 5.86 -6.30 5.75
CA PHE A 64 6.02 -7.71 5.41
C PHE A 64 5.78 -8.56 6.64
N ILE A 65 4.74 -9.40 6.59
CA ILE A 65 4.30 -10.25 7.69
C ILE A 65 4.37 -11.70 7.24
N LYS A 66 5.05 -12.54 8.03
CA LYS A 66 5.03 -14.00 7.87
C LYS A 66 4.05 -14.60 8.87
N GLU A 67 3.46 -15.73 8.50
CA GLU A 67 2.53 -16.49 9.34
C GLU A 67 1.31 -15.64 9.77
N ALA A 68 0.78 -14.86 8.81
CA ALA A 68 -0.44 -14.10 9.01
C ALA A 68 -1.60 -15.07 9.31
N LYS A 69 -2.24 -14.90 10.47
CA LYS A 69 -3.40 -15.67 10.88
C LYS A 69 -4.65 -14.85 10.60
N ILE A 70 -5.67 -15.47 10.05
CA ILE A 70 -7.01 -14.89 10.02
C ILE A 70 -7.62 -15.26 11.37
N GLU A 71 -7.95 -14.26 12.18
CA GLU A 71 -8.78 -14.51 13.36
C GLU A 71 -10.16 -14.97 12.86
N THR A 72 -10.49 -16.23 13.14
CA THR A 72 -11.84 -16.73 13.00
C THR A 72 -12.55 -16.49 14.31
N GLU A 73 -13.63 -15.72 14.31
CA GLU A 73 -14.55 -15.64 15.45
C GLU A 73 -15.10 -17.05 15.72
N GLU A 74 -14.88 -17.57 16.94
CA GLU A 74 -15.64 -18.70 17.50
C GLU A 74 -17.00 -18.21 18.00
#